data_AF-A0ABD0P2T8-F1
#
_entry.id   AF-A0ABD0P2T8-F1
#
_cell.length_a   1.000
_cell.length_b   1.000
_cell.length_c   1.000
_cell.angle_alpha   90.00
_cell.angle_beta   90.00
_cell.angle_gamma   90.00
#
_symmetry.space_group_name_H-M   'P 1'
#
loop_
_entity.id
_entity.type
_entity.pdbx_description
1 polymer ?
#
loop_
_entity_poly.entity_id
_entity_poly.type
_entity_poly.pdbx_seq_one_letter_code
_entity_poly.pdbx_strand_id
1 'polypeptide(L)' 'DRVWFDRTGGVVALYEVVNWQQDSDGSFQFKSVGYYDASLPTYQNLDLNIENIIWAGGQLE' A
#
# COMPACT_ATOMS: atom_id res chain seq x y z
N ASP A 1 -20.04 -8.88 -1.09
CA ASP A 1 -18.75 -9.10 -0.42
C ASP A 1 -18.51 -10.58 -0.14
N ARG A 2 -17.27 -11.05 -0.31
CA ARG A 2 -16.83 -12.42 0.01
C ARG A 2 -15.56 -12.35 0.83
N VAL A 3 -15.52 -13.08 1.94
CA VAL A 3 -14.35 -13.18 2.83
C VAL A 3 -13.80 -14.60 2.72
N TRP A 4 -12.49 -14.72 2.54
CA TRP A 4 -11.79 -16.00 2.40
C TRP A 4 -10.87 -16.23 3.60
N PHE A 5 -10.93 -17.43 4.15
CA PHE A 5 -10.12 -17.86 5.28
C PHE A 5 -9.20 -19.01 4.86
N ASP A 6 -8.01 -19.06 5.44
CA ASP A 6 -7.13 -20.21 5.31
C ASP A 6 -7.59 -21.37 6.24
N ARG A 7 -6.85 -22.48 6.21
CA ARG A 7 -7.16 -23.68 7.02
C ARG A 7 -7.05 -23.45 8.54
N THR A 8 -6.43 -22.37 8.98
CA THR A 8 -6.31 -21.98 10.40
C THR A 8 -7.44 -21.06 10.86
N GLY A 9 -8.28 -20.61 9.92
CA GLY A 9 -9.30 -19.59 10.19
C GLY A 9 -8.75 -18.16 10.13
N GLY A 10 -7.51 -17.99 9.67
CA GLY A 10 -6.92 -16.68 9.41
C GLY A 10 -7.49 -16.06 8.14
N VAL A 11 -7.75 -14.76 8.16
CA VAL A 11 -8.02 -14.00 6.92
C VAL A 11 -6.73 -13.86 6.13
N VAL A 12 -6.83 -14.00 4.81
CA VAL A 12 -5.74 -13.60 3.91
C VAL A 12 -5.50 -12.10 4.12
N ALA A 13 -4.28 -11.75 4.52
CA ALA A 13 -3.92 -10.37 4.78
C ALA A 13 -3.82 -9.59 3.45
N LEU A 14 -4.68 -8.58 3.31
CA LEU A 14 -4.62 -7.57 2.25
C LEU A 14 -4.41 -6.22 2.92
N TYR A 15 -3.30 -5.57 2.63
CA TYR A 15 -2.97 -4.26 3.17
C TYR A 15 -2.88 -3.23 2.08
N GLU A 16 -3.34 -2.02 2.37
CA GLU A 16 -3.01 -0.84 1.57
C GLU A 16 -1.62 -0.33 1.97
N VAL A 17 -0.81 0.02 0.98
CA VAL A 17 0.46 0.72 1.19
C VAL A 17 0.20 2.21 1.03
N VAL A 18 0.42 2.97 2.10
CA VAL A 18 0.26 4.42 2.10
C VAL A 18 1.61 5.12 2.19
N ASN A 19 1.75 6.22 1.46
CA ASN A 19 2.87 7.14 1.56
C ASN A 19 2.40 8.40 2.30
N TRP A 20 3.21 8.82 3.27
CA TRP A 20 2.97 10.03 4.05
C TRP A 20 3.45 11.25 3.26
N GLN A 21 2.51 12.05 2.75
CA GLN A 21 2.79 13.18 1.87
C GLN A 21 2.38 14.49 2.51
N GLN A 22 3.21 15.52 2.38
CA GLN A 22 2.86 16.87 2.79
C GLN A 22 1.99 17.54 1.73
N ASP A 23 0.90 18.16 2.16
CA ASP A 23 0.03 18.96 1.31
C ASP A 23 0.52 20.43 1.28
N SER A 24 -0.02 21.19 0.34
CA SER A 24 0.27 22.62 0.11
C SER A 24 0.01 23.51 1.32
N ASP A 25 -0.91 23.12 2.22
CA ASP A 25 -1.20 23.82 3.47
C ASP A 25 -0.25 23.43 4.62
N GLY A 26 0.73 22.56 4.35
CA GLY A 26 1.69 22.05 5.32
C GLY A 26 1.16 20.86 6.13
N SER A 27 -0.11 20.49 5.97
CA SER A 27 -0.70 19.29 6.57
C SER A 27 -0.17 18.03 5.89
N PHE A 28 -0.56 16.89 6.42
CA PHE A 28 0.08 15.62 6.16
C PHE A 28 -0.99 14.56 5.94
N GLN A 29 -0.96 13.94 4.76
CA GLN A 29 -1.97 13.01 4.29
C GLN A 29 -1.36 11.64 4.03
N PHE A 30 -2.13 10.58 4.30
CA PHE A 30 -1.78 9.23 3.91
C PHE A 30 -2.41 8.96 2.54
N LYS A 31 -1.59 8.93 1.49
CA LYS A 31 -2.06 8.62 0.14
C LYS A 31 -1.73 7.18 -0.20
N SER A 32 -2.72 6.47 -0.73
CA SER A 32 -2.54 5.13 -1.30
C SER A 32 -1.51 5.18 -2.42
N VAL A 33 -0.49 4.33 -2.34
CA VAL A 33 0.52 4.15 -3.39
C VAL A 33 0.64 2.70 -3.82
N GLY A 34 -0.21 1.81 -3.31
CA GLY A 34 -0.19 0.41 -3.69
C GLY A 34 -0.85 -0.50 -2.68
N TYR A 35 -0.64 -1.80 -2.86
CA TYR A 35 -1.23 -2.85 -2.04
C TYR A 35 -0.27 -4.00 -1.81
N TYR A 36 -0.42 -4.66 -0.68
CA TYR A 36 0.22 -5.93 -0.36
C TYR A 36 -0.84 -7.03 -0.23
N ASP A 37 -0.76 -8.06 -1.07
CA ASP A 37 -1.66 -9.21 -1.06
C ASP A 37 -0.91 -10.48 -0.65
N ALA A 38 -1.14 -10.93 0.59
CA ALA A 38 -0.49 -12.12 1.14
C ALA A 38 -0.92 -13.43 0.47
N SER A 39 -1.96 -13.44 -0.37
CA SER A 39 -2.34 -14.65 -1.13
C SER A 39 -1.43 -14.92 -2.34
N LEU A 40 -0.68 -13.92 -2.80
CA LEU A 40 0.16 -14.03 -3.99
C LEU A 40 1.56 -14.58 -3.66
N PRO A 41 2.27 -15.17 -4.65
CA PRO A 41 3.65 -15.58 -4.48
C PRO A 41 4.57 -14.42 -4.09
N THR A 42 5.69 -14.75 -3.44
CA THR A 42 6.77 -13.78 -3.19
C THR A 42 7.13 -13.03 -4.47
N TYR A 43 7.35 -11.72 -4.35
CA TYR A 43 7.65 -10.78 -5.44
C TYR A 43 6.47 -10.42 -6.36
N GLN A 44 5.30 -11.03 -6.17
CA GLN A 44 4.04 -10.63 -6.82
C GLN A 44 3.03 -10.09 -5.80
N ASN A 45 3.32 -10.27 -4.52
CA ASN A 45 2.50 -9.86 -3.38
C ASN A 45 2.61 -8.37 -3.03
N LEU A 46 3.42 -7.59 -3.75
CA LEU A 46 3.55 -6.15 -3.55
C LEU A 46 3.39 -5.45 -4.90
N ASP A 47 2.37 -4.63 -5.01
CA ASP A 47 2.13 -3.76 -6.16
C ASP A 47 2.24 -2.31 -5.70
N LEU A 48 3.07 -1.52 -6.38
CA LEU A 48 3.35 -0.12 -6.03
C LEU A 48 3.29 0.75 -7.28
N ASN A 49 2.52 1.83 -7.19
CA ASN A 49 2.60 2.92 -8.14
C ASN A 49 3.72 3.88 -7.72
N ILE A 50 4.91 3.65 -8.27
CA ILE A 50 6.12 4.42 -7.97
C ILE A 50 5.95 5.91 -8.34
N GLU A 51 5.22 6.21 -9.42
CA GLU A 51 4.97 7.59 -9.88
C GLU A 51 4.18 8.43 -8.85
N ASN A 52 3.43 7.77 -7.96
CA ASN A 52 2.65 8.42 -6.91
C ASN A 52 3.41 8.57 -5.59
N ILE A 53 4.62 8.03 -5.45
CA ILE A 53 5.43 8.15 -4.24
C ILE A 53 6.15 9.50 -4.25
N ILE A 54 6.01 10.25 -3.16
CA ILE A 54 6.80 11.45 -2.91
C ILE A 54 7.89 11.07 -1.91
N TRP A 55 9.14 11.13 -2.38
CA TRP A 55 10.32 10.89 -1.57
C TRP A 55 10.66 12.11 -0.70
N ALA A 56 11.55 11.89 0.28
CA ALA A 56 12.00 12.95 1.18
C ALA A 56 12.51 14.17 0.39
N GLY A 57 12.06 15.37 0.78
CA GLY A 57 12.37 16.60 0.07
C GLY A 57 11.46 16.90 -1.14
N GLY A 58 10.40 16.12 -1.35
CA GLY A 58 9.41 16.37 -2.41
C GLY A 58 9.80 15.81 -3.77
N GLN A 59 10.76 14.87 -3.82
CA GLN A 59 11.23 14.28 -5.07
C GLN A 59 10.25 13.23 -5.60
N LEU A 60 10.00 13.28 -6.90
CA LEU A 60 9.35 12.21 -7.66
C LEU A 60 10.43 11.41 -8.38
N GLU A 61 10.16 10.13 -8.66
CA GLU A 61 11.02 9.28 -9.49
C GLU A 61 10.95 9.68 -10.97
#